data_AF-A0A7S2YFH8-F1
#
_entry.id   AF-A0A7S2YFH8-F1
#
_cell.length_a   1.000
_cell.length_b   1.000
_cell.length_c   1.000
_cell.angle_alpha   90.00
_cell.angle_beta   90.00
_cell.angle_gamma   90.00
#
_symmetry.space_group_name_H-M   'P 1'
#
loop_
_entity.id
_entity.type
_entity.pdbx_description
1 polymer ?
#
loop_
_entity_poly.entity_id
_entity_poly.type
_entity_poly.pdbx_seq_one_letter_code
_entity_poly.pdbx_strand_id
1 'polypeptide(L)'
;MRQTLSVFLFLQVLSSAPVAARNLRSVGRLAPKEHFSEDQRQELTYCGDTPQEKFSVPDGNEEHDCRWLEENIEKKGYLCDFHQVSSTCRKTCGVCEDTIRAVELLSTCANEEGDVELLPETGVWINCDWLSDHETQRTESCSATSVALHCPVVCDTFHLGPCVAIDPLPDT
;
A
#
# COMPACT_ATOMS: atom_id res chain seq x y z
N MET A 1 -27.74 48.76 59.87
CA MET A 1 -26.90 49.98 59.88
C MET A 1 -25.57 49.65 60.54
N ARG A 2 -24.49 50.26 60.02
CA ARG A 2 -23.05 50.20 60.42
C ARG A 2 -22.16 49.35 59.50
N GLN A 3 -21.48 50.14 58.65
CA GLN A 3 -20.31 49.87 57.85
C GLN A 3 -19.08 49.63 58.74
N THR A 4 -18.10 48.89 58.23
CA THR A 4 -16.68 49.26 58.29
C THR A 4 -15.92 48.60 57.14
N LEU A 5 -15.38 49.44 56.26
CA LEU A 5 -14.34 49.10 55.29
C LEU A 5 -13.05 48.73 56.04
N SER A 6 -12.25 47.80 55.51
CA SER A 6 -10.80 47.96 55.55
C SER A 6 -10.12 47.23 54.39
N VAL A 7 -9.37 48.04 53.65
CA VAL A 7 -8.51 47.75 52.52
C VAL A 7 -7.25 47.02 53.00
N PHE A 8 -6.82 45.97 52.29
CA PHE A 8 -5.39 45.67 52.17
C PHE A 8 -5.09 45.21 50.74
N LEU A 9 -4.42 46.10 50.01
CA LEU A 9 -3.60 45.76 48.86
C LEU A 9 -2.54 44.75 49.28
N PHE A 10 -2.40 43.66 48.52
CA PHE A 10 -1.08 43.10 48.24
C PHE A 10 -0.98 42.84 46.74
N LEU A 11 -0.29 43.76 46.05
CA LEU A 11 0.47 43.41 44.85
C LEU A 11 1.40 42.27 45.22
N GLN A 12 1.35 41.12 44.52
CA GLN A 12 2.55 40.34 44.24
C GLN A 12 2.48 39.65 42.86
N VAL A 13 3.29 40.19 41.96
CA VAL A 13 4.26 39.50 41.10
C VAL A 13 3.71 38.52 40.05
N LEU A 14 3.66 39.04 38.82
CA LEU A 14 3.85 38.31 37.56
C LEU A 14 5.15 37.50 37.63
N SER A 15 5.06 36.19 37.90
CA SER A 15 6.15 35.25 37.65
C SER A 15 5.98 34.70 36.24
N SER A 16 6.68 35.33 35.31
CA SER A 16 6.96 34.80 33.97
C SER A 16 7.72 33.48 34.11
N ALA A 17 7.03 32.36 33.91
CA ALA A 17 7.68 31.07 33.71
C ALA A 17 8.37 31.08 32.33
N PRO A 18 9.67 30.74 32.23
CA PRO A 18 10.29 30.48 30.94
C PRO A 18 9.75 29.16 30.40
N VAL A 19 9.02 29.25 29.28
CA VAL A 19 8.72 28.11 28.41
C VAL A 19 10.05 27.66 27.80
N ALA A 20 10.74 26.75 28.49
CA ALA A 20 11.93 26.10 27.98
C ALA A 20 11.50 25.18 26.83
N ALA A 21 11.84 25.61 25.62
CA ALA A 21 11.69 24.89 24.38
C ALA A 21 12.25 23.46 24.49
N ARG A 22 11.35 22.47 24.54
CA ARG A 22 11.65 21.11 24.10
C ARG A 22 11.17 21.01 22.67
N ASN A 23 12.05 21.38 21.75
CA ASN A 23 11.84 21.07 20.35
C ASN A 23 13.18 20.73 19.72
N LEU A 24 13.37 19.43 19.51
CA LEU A 24 14.00 18.81 18.35
C LEU A 24 13.75 17.32 18.54
N ARG A 25 12.49 16.91 18.24
CA ARG A 25 12.23 15.53 17.84
C ARG A 25 13.16 15.27 16.68
N SER A 26 13.95 14.21 16.82
CA SER A 26 14.61 13.54 15.71
C SER A 26 13.59 13.37 14.59
N VAL A 27 13.75 14.15 13.52
CA VAL A 27 13.13 13.88 12.22
C VAL A 27 13.62 12.50 11.86
N GLY A 28 12.75 11.50 12.06
CA GLY A 28 12.95 10.18 11.51
C GLY A 28 13.16 10.40 10.02
N ARG A 29 14.33 10.02 9.52
CA ARG A 29 14.59 10.00 8.08
C ARG A 29 13.47 9.18 7.47
N LEU A 30 12.64 9.85 6.66
CA LEU A 30 11.79 9.17 5.69
C LEU A 30 12.68 8.14 5.00
N ALA A 31 12.28 6.88 5.08
CA ALA A 31 12.88 5.84 4.29
C ALA A 31 12.87 6.33 2.83
N PRO A 32 13.99 6.22 2.10
CA PRO A 32 14.01 6.57 0.69
C PRO A 32 12.86 5.82 0.02
N LYS A 33 12.05 6.54 -0.78
CA LYS A 33 11.07 5.94 -1.69
C LYS A 33 11.82 4.81 -2.41
N GLU A 34 11.53 3.56 -2.07
CA GLU A 34 12.08 2.40 -2.75
C GLU A 34 11.56 2.49 -4.18
N HIS A 35 12.38 3.07 -5.03
CA HIS A 35 12.13 3.18 -6.45
C HIS A 35 12.23 1.74 -6.94
N PHE A 36 11.09 1.05 -6.98
CA PHE A 36 10.98 -0.28 -7.59
C PHE A 36 11.70 -0.21 -8.93
N SER A 37 12.78 -0.97 -9.08
CA SER A 37 13.60 -0.88 -10.28
C SER A 37 12.75 -1.32 -11.48
N GLU A 38 13.01 -0.72 -12.64
CA GLU A 38 12.36 -1.11 -13.91
C GLU A 38 12.49 -2.63 -14.15
N ASP A 39 13.60 -3.22 -13.68
CA ASP A 39 13.88 -4.66 -13.74
C ASP A 39 12.91 -5.49 -12.88
N GLN A 40 12.57 -5.05 -11.66
CA GLN A 40 11.58 -5.74 -10.82
C GLN A 40 10.16 -5.65 -11.39
N ARG A 41 9.84 -4.59 -12.16
CA ARG A 41 8.57 -4.52 -12.89
C ARG A 41 8.52 -5.51 -14.06
N GLN A 42 9.63 -5.74 -14.75
CA GLN A 42 9.66 -6.72 -15.85
C GLN A 42 9.52 -8.16 -15.36
N GLU A 43 10.05 -8.48 -14.18
CA GLU A 43 9.93 -9.81 -13.58
C GLU A 43 8.50 -10.12 -13.13
N LEU A 44 7.72 -9.10 -12.75
CA LEU A 44 6.28 -9.19 -12.48
C LEU A 44 5.40 -9.23 -13.75
N THR A 45 5.95 -8.84 -14.92
CA THR A 45 5.17 -8.70 -16.16
C THR A 45 5.27 -9.93 -17.07
N TYR A 46 6.37 -10.70 -16.97
CA TYR A 46 6.52 -11.90 -17.80
C TYR A 46 5.81 -13.10 -17.18
N CYS A 47 4.58 -13.35 -17.65
CA CYS A 47 3.85 -14.55 -17.33
C CYS A 47 3.73 -15.47 -18.55
N GLY A 48 4.79 -16.26 -18.74
CA GLY A 48 4.88 -17.31 -19.73
C GLY A 48 5.34 -18.61 -19.09
N ASP A 49 5.14 -19.71 -19.81
CA ASP A 49 5.77 -20.98 -19.48
C ASP A 49 7.27 -20.89 -19.78
N THR A 50 8.11 -21.59 -19.01
CA THR A 50 9.54 -21.76 -19.30
C THR A 50 9.74 -22.97 -20.22
N PRO A 51 9.83 -22.80 -21.57
CA PRO A 51 9.76 -23.91 -22.52
C PRO A 51 10.97 -24.87 -22.48
N GLN A 52 12.02 -24.49 -21.76
CA GLN A 52 13.26 -25.26 -21.64
C GLN A 52 13.31 -26.07 -20.33
N GLU A 53 12.45 -25.73 -19.37
CA GLU A 53 12.40 -26.43 -18.10
C GLU A 53 11.47 -27.63 -18.22
N LYS A 54 11.87 -28.70 -17.54
CA LYS A 54 11.08 -29.91 -17.43
C LYS A 54 10.81 -30.20 -15.96
N PHE A 55 9.71 -30.89 -15.72
CA PHE A 55 9.31 -31.32 -14.39
C PHE A 55 9.08 -32.82 -14.39
N SER A 56 9.28 -33.44 -13.22
CA SER A 56 8.99 -34.85 -13.00
C SER A 56 7.60 -35.01 -12.41
N VAL A 57 6.85 -35.97 -12.92
CA VAL A 57 5.54 -36.32 -12.37
C VAL A 57 5.74 -37.40 -11.30
N PRO A 58 5.07 -37.34 -10.12
CA PRO A 58 5.28 -38.32 -9.04
C PRO A 58 5.11 -39.79 -9.45
N ASP A 59 4.24 -40.06 -10.43
CA ASP A 59 3.94 -41.40 -10.94
C ASP A 59 4.79 -41.80 -12.16
N GLY A 60 5.76 -40.97 -12.55
CA GLY A 60 6.58 -41.15 -13.74
C GLY A 60 8.07 -40.99 -13.47
N ASN A 61 8.89 -41.76 -14.19
CA ASN A 61 10.34 -41.54 -14.23
C ASN A 61 10.76 -40.66 -15.42
N GLU A 62 9.78 -40.09 -16.13
CA GLU A 62 9.98 -39.26 -17.31
C GLU A 62 9.83 -37.78 -16.96
N GLU A 63 10.68 -36.96 -17.58
CA GLU A 63 10.60 -35.52 -17.49
C GLU A 63 9.68 -34.98 -18.58
N HIS A 64 8.73 -34.13 -18.20
CA HIS A 64 7.73 -33.56 -19.08
C HIS A 64 7.88 -32.04 -19.16
N ASP A 65 7.42 -31.46 -20.27
CA ASP A 65 7.37 -30.02 -20.48
C ASP A 65 5.93 -29.48 -20.42
N CYS A 66 5.76 -28.17 -20.49
CA CYS A 66 4.44 -27.55 -20.43
C CYS A 66 3.54 -27.90 -21.63
N ARG A 67 4.13 -28.26 -22.78
CA ARG A 67 3.37 -28.71 -23.94
C ARG A 67 2.73 -30.08 -23.68
N TRP A 68 3.49 -31.01 -23.08
CA TRP A 68 2.93 -32.28 -22.65
C TRP A 68 1.77 -32.08 -21.67
N LEU A 69 1.88 -31.12 -20.74
CA LEU A 69 0.81 -30.80 -19.79
C LEU A 69 -0.45 -30.27 -20.48
N GLU A 70 -0.30 -29.44 -21.51
CA GLU A 70 -1.40 -28.93 -22.32
C GLU A 70 -2.12 -30.05 -23.10
N GLU A 71 -1.37 -31.05 -23.56
CA GLU A 71 -1.89 -32.23 -24.27
C GLU A 71 -2.56 -33.26 -23.32
N ASN A 72 -2.29 -33.22 -22.01
CA ASN A 72 -2.80 -34.17 -20.99
C ASN A 72 -3.74 -33.47 -19.99
N ILE A 73 -4.84 -32.92 -20.50
CA ILE A 73 -5.79 -32.07 -19.74
C ILE A 73 -6.36 -32.78 -18.50
N GLU A 74 -6.56 -34.10 -18.57
CA GLU A 74 -7.07 -34.90 -17.46
C GLU A 74 -6.13 -34.93 -16.24
N LYS A 75 -4.82 -34.72 -16.44
CA LYS A 75 -3.83 -34.62 -15.36
C LYS A 75 -3.53 -33.19 -14.97
N LYS A 76 -3.81 -32.23 -15.86
CA LYS A 76 -3.48 -30.82 -15.71
C LYS A 76 -3.94 -30.24 -14.36
N GLY A 77 -5.19 -30.47 -13.96
CA GLY A 77 -5.72 -29.93 -12.70
C GLY A 77 -4.89 -30.34 -11.49
N TYR A 78 -4.70 -31.65 -11.31
CA TYR A 78 -3.89 -32.20 -10.21
C TYR A 78 -2.42 -31.80 -10.30
N LEU A 79 -1.82 -31.79 -11.48
CA LEU A 79 -0.40 -31.47 -11.64
C LEU A 79 -0.12 -29.98 -11.39
N CYS A 80 -1.05 -29.09 -11.73
CA CYS A 80 -0.92 -27.66 -11.45
C CYS A 80 -1.01 -27.31 -9.96
N ASP A 81 -1.49 -28.22 -9.10
CA ASP A 81 -1.46 -28.04 -7.64
C ASP A 81 -0.02 -28.16 -7.08
N PHE A 82 0.91 -28.76 -7.84
CA PHE A 82 2.31 -28.83 -7.45
C PHE A 82 3.03 -27.53 -7.80
N HIS A 83 3.58 -26.87 -6.77
CA HIS A 83 4.31 -25.61 -6.91
C HIS A 83 5.38 -25.65 -8.02
N GLN A 84 6.14 -26.74 -8.12
CA GLN A 84 7.17 -26.89 -9.16
C GLN A 84 6.57 -26.81 -10.58
N VAL A 85 5.44 -27.47 -10.80
CA VAL A 85 4.77 -27.50 -12.10
C VAL A 85 4.12 -26.16 -12.40
N SER A 86 3.42 -25.56 -11.43
CA SER A 86 2.77 -24.26 -11.62
C SER A 86 3.76 -23.11 -11.75
N SER A 87 4.97 -23.21 -11.18
CA SER A 87 6.05 -22.22 -11.38
C SER A 87 6.70 -22.32 -12.77
N THR A 88 6.87 -23.53 -13.29
CA THR A 88 7.46 -23.77 -14.64
C THR A 88 6.43 -23.51 -15.74
N CYS A 89 5.19 -23.95 -15.52
CA CYS A 89 4.10 -23.89 -16.49
C CYS A 89 3.01 -22.91 -16.07
N ARG A 90 3.40 -21.69 -15.69
CA ARG A 90 2.50 -20.63 -15.17
C ARG A 90 1.33 -20.33 -16.10
N LYS A 91 1.58 -20.21 -17.40
CA LYS A 91 0.55 -19.89 -18.39
C LYS A 91 -0.33 -21.10 -18.63
N THR A 92 0.28 -22.27 -18.82
CA THR A 92 -0.47 -23.51 -19.01
C THR A 92 -1.38 -23.78 -17.81
N CYS A 93 -0.91 -23.60 -16.59
CA CYS A 93 -1.68 -23.78 -15.36
C CYS A 93 -2.68 -22.66 -15.05
N GLY A 94 -2.72 -21.58 -15.85
CA GLY A 94 -3.66 -20.47 -15.63
C GLY A 94 -3.25 -19.48 -14.53
N VAL A 95 -2.10 -19.68 -13.89
CA VAL A 95 -1.56 -18.80 -12.83
C VAL A 95 -1.43 -17.36 -13.34
N CYS A 96 -1.13 -17.20 -14.63
CA CYS A 96 -1.01 -15.90 -15.28
C CYS A 96 -2.29 -15.07 -15.30
N GLU A 97 -3.46 -15.70 -15.43
CA GLU A 97 -4.72 -14.96 -15.44
C GLU A 97 -5.03 -14.40 -14.04
N ASP A 98 -4.68 -15.15 -13.00
CA ASP A 98 -4.86 -14.72 -11.61
C ASP A 98 -3.88 -13.60 -11.23
N THR A 99 -2.62 -13.69 -11.69
CA THR A 99 -1.62 -12.64 -11.43
C THR A 99 -1.91 -11.36 -12.19
N ILE A 100 -2.32 -11.42 -13.46
CA ILE A 100 -2.69 -10.21 -14.21
C ILE A 100 -3.89 -9.51 -13.58
N ARG A 101 -4.90 -10.27 -13.13
CA ARG A 101 -6.05 -9.68 -12.42
C ARG A 101 -5.64 -9.05 -11.09
N ALA A 102 -4.73 -9.69 -10.34
CA ALA A 102 -4.19 -9.12 -9.12
C ALA A 102 -3.38 -7.84 -9.40
N VAL A 103 -2.55 -7.83 -10.44
CA VAL A 103 -1.76 -6.66 -10.85
C VAL A 103 -2.66 -5.54 -11.38
N GLU A 104 -3.72 -5.84 -12.13
CA GLU A 104 -4.70 -4.83 -12.57
C GLU A 104 -5.41 -4.21 -11.36
N LEU A 105 -5.83 -5.02 -10.39
CA LEU A 105 -6.40 -4.54 -9.13
C LEU A 105 -5.40 -3.68 -8.34
N LEU A 106 -4.12 -4.09 -8.25
CA LEU A 106 -3.06 -3.34 -7.57
C LEU A 106 -2.62 -2.09 -8.34
N SER A 107 -2.72 -2.08 -9.68
CA SER A 107 -2.34 -0.95 -10.53
C SER A 107 -3.29 0.24 -10.40
N THR A 108 -4.47 0.03 -9.81
CA THR A 108 -5.38 1.12 -9.43
C THR A 108 -4.93 1.91 -8.19
N CYS A 109 -3.88 1.46 -7.51
CA CYS A 109 -3.33 2.12 -6.32
C CYS A 109 -2.24 3.15 -6.67
N ALA A 110 -2.32 3.80 -7.82
CA ALA A 110 -1.51 4.97 -8.09
C ALA A 110 -2.28 6.20 -7.63
N ASN A 111 -1.60 7.12 -6.93
CA ASN A 111 -2.14 8.47 -6.78
C ASN A 111 -2.26 9.09 -8.18
N GLU A 112 -3.41 9.67 -8.48
CA GLU A 112 -3.55 10.43 -9.72
C GLU A 112 -2.74 11.73 -9.62
N GLU A 113 -2.01 12.07 -10.68
CA GLU A 113 -1.33 13.37 -10.78
C GLU A 113 -2.39 14.46 -10.99
N GLY A 114 -2.61 15.28 -9.95
CA GLY A 114 -3.55 16.40 -10.03
C GLY A 114 -3.93 16.94 -8.65
N ASP A 115 -4.43 18.16 -8.64
CA ASP A 115 -4.99 18.77 -7.44
C ASP A 115 -6.45 18.30 -7.27
N VAL A 116 -6.81 17.93 -6.04
CA VAL A 116 -8.19 17.61 -5.65
C VAL A 116 -8.79 18.81 -4.93
N GLU A 117 -9.95 19.24 -5.39
CA GLU A 117 -10.73 20.26 -4.69
C GLU A 117 -11.46 19.61 -3.52
N LEU A 118 -10.92 19.81 -2.33
CA LEU A 118 -11.38 19.16 -1.10
C LEU A 118 -12.55 19.91 -0.45
N LEU A 119 -12.56 21.24 -0.58
CA LEU A 119 -13.56 22.12 0.00
C LEU A 119 -13.75 23.35 -0.91
N PRO A 120 -14.83 23.41 -1.71
CA PRO A 120 -15.08 24.56 -2.58
C PRO A 120 -15.27 25.87 -1.78
N GLU A 121 -15.57 25.76 -0.48
CA GLU A 121 -15.79 26.91 0.40
C GLU A 121 -14.50 27.61 0.84
N THR A 122 -13.36 26.91 0.89
CA THR A 122 -12.08 27.49 1.31
C THR A 122 -11.18 27.85 0.13
N GLY A 123 -11.44 27.28 -1.05
CA GLY A 123 -10.62 27.47 -2.26
C GLY A 123 -9.21 26.91 -2.12
N VAL A 124 -8.98 25.99 -1.17
CA VAL A 124 -7.67 25.36 -0.94
C VAL A 124 -7.58 24.10 -1.78
N TRP A 125 -6.62 24.09 -2.70
CA TRP A 125 -6.28 22.95 -3.53
C TRP A 125 -5.28 22.07 -2.79
N ILE A 126 -5.56 20.77 -2.78
CA ILE A 126 -4.75 19.79 -2.08
C ILE A 126 -4.43 18.67 -3.05
N ASN A 127 -3.15 18.35 -3.20
CA ASN A 127 -2.71 17.16 -3.93
C ASN A 127 -2.21 16.08 -2.98
N CYS A 128 -2.00 14.90 -3.53
CA CYS A 128 -1.56 13.73 -2.76
C CYS A 128 -0.19 13.95 -2.10
N ASP A 129 0.70 14.73 -2.71
CA ASP A 129 2.00 15.09 -2.12
C ASP A 129 1.83 15.93 -0.84
N TRP A 130 0.97 16.95 -0.88
CA TRP A 130 0.68 17.77 0.30
C TRP A 130 0.07 16.92 1.44
N LEU A 131 -0.87 16.02 1.11
CA LEU A 131 -1.47 15.11 2.09
C LEU A 131 -0.45 14.15 2.72
N SER A 132 0.57 13.74 1.96
CA SER A 132 1.65 12.90 2.47
C SER A 132 2.44 13.60 3.60
N ASP A 133 2.59 14.92 3.51
CA ASP A 133 3.36 15.71 4.48
C ASP A 133 2.52 16.19 5.69
N HIS A 134 1.19 16.07 5.62
CA HIS A 134 0.25 16.66 6.59
C HIS A 134 -0.63 15.60 7.25
N GLU A 135 -0.04 14.79 8.14
CA GLU A 135 -0.68 13.63 8.79
C GLU A 135 -2.04 13.94 9.46
N THR A 136 -2.18 15.10 10.10
CA THR A 136 -3.42 15.45 10.81
C THR A 136 -4.55 15.68 9.81
N GLN A 137 -4.26 16.42 8.74
CA GLN A 137 -5.21 16.74 7.69
C GLN A 137 -5.47 15.56 6.77
N ARG A 138 -4.49 14.66 6.62
CA ARG A 138 -4.63 13.39 5.92
C ARG A 138 -5.74 12.54 6.51
N THR A 139 -5.79 12.37 7.82
CA THR A 139 -6.84 11.57 8.48
C THR A 139 -8.25 12.08 8.15
N GLU A 140 -8.44 13.39 8.26
CA GLU A 140 -9.73 14.04 8.01
C GLU A 140 -10.07 14.04 6.51
N SER A 141 -9.11 14.36 5.65
CA SER A 141 -9.29 14.44 4.21
C SER A 141 -9.52 13.06 3.57
N CYS A 142 -8.80 12.04 4.02
CA CYS A 142 -8.94 10.66 3.54
C CYS A 142 -10.25 10.01 3.99
N SER A 143 -11.00 10.62 4.93
CA SER A 143 -12.37 10.19 5.22
C SER A 143 -13.35 10.55 4.10
N ALA A 144 -13.00 11.51 3.23
CA ALA A 144 -13.78 11.84 2.05
C ALA A 144 -13.48 10.87 0.90
N THR A 145 -14.52 10.22 0.36
CA THR A 145 -14.40 9.20 -0.68
C THR A 145 -13.70 9.71 -1.95
N SER A 146 -13.91 10.97 -2.33
CA SER A 146 -13.25 11.57 -3.50
C SER A 146 -11.73 11.66 -3.34
N VAL A 147 -11.24 12.00 -2.14
CA VAL A 147 -9.81 12.08 -1.85
C VAL A 147 -9.19 10.70 -1.72
N ALA A 148 -9.89 9.78 -1.06
CA ALA A 148 -9.44 8.40 -0.94
C ALA A 148 -9.34 7.71 -2.31
N LEU A 149 -10.21 8.06 -3.26
CA LEU A 149 -10.13 7.57 -4.64
C LEU A 149 -8.99 8.20 -5.44
N HIS A 150 -8.70 9.48 -5.22
CA HIS A 150 -7.67 10.21 -5.96
C HIS A 150 -6.25 9.98 -5.42
N CYS A 151 -6.14 9.79 -4.11
CA CYS A 151 -4.88 9.60 -3.38
C CYS A 151 -4.86 8.27 -2.59
N PRO A 152 -5.11 7.11 -3.24
CA PRO A 152 -5.28 5.84 -2.56
C PRO A 152 -4.05 5.44 -1.74
N VAL A 153 -2.83 5.70 -2.22
CA VAL A 153 -1.59 5.35 -1.51
C VAL A 153 -1.43 6.15 -0.22
N VAL A 154 -1.77 7.44 -0.27
CA VAL A 154 -1.61 8.33 0.88
C VAL A 154 -2.67 8.03 1.94
N CYS A 155 -3.86 7.64 1.49
CA CYS A 155 -5.00 7.31 2.36
C CYS A 155 -5.04 5.85 2.84
N ASP A 156 -4.18 4.97 2.32
CA ASP A 156 -4.17 3.53 2.62
C ASP A 156 -3.89 3.19 4.09
N THR A 157 -3.29 4.13 4.83
CA THR A 157 -3.05 4.00 6.27
C THR A 157 -4.33 3.87 7.12
N PHE A 158 -5.52 4.06 6.54
CA PHE A 158 -6.80 4.06 7.25
C PHE A 158 -7.72 2.85 7.01
N HIS A 159 -7.25 1.74 6.43
CA HIS A 159 -8.00 0.47 6.30
C HIS A 159 -9.33 0.55 5.51
N LEU A 160 -9.62 1.65 4.82
CA LEU A 160 -10.87 1.83 4.08
C LEU A 160 -10.68 1.77 2.55
N GLY A 161 -9.47 1.53 2.07
CA GLY A 161 -9.14 1.46 0.65
C GLY A 161 -8.91 0.02 0.15
N PRO A 162 -9.22 -0.28 -1.14
CA PRO A 162 -8.95 -1.58 -1.77
C PRO A 162 -7.46 -1.86 -2.04
N CYS A 163 -6.56 -1.00 -1.56
CA CYS A 163 -5.12 -1.08 -1.80
C CYS A 163 -4.33 -1.90 -0.78
N VAL A 164 -5.03 -2.56 0.15
CA VAL A 164 -4.43 -3.54 1.03
C VAL A 164 -3.76 -4.60 0.17
N ALA A 165 -2.43 -4.53 0.10
CA ALA A 165 -1.61 -5.63 -0.38
C ALA A 165 -2.09 -6.88 0.33
N ILE A 166 -2.59 -7.86 -0.44
CA ILE A 166 -2.80 -9.20 0.09
C ILE A 166 -1.40 -9.66 0.47
N ASP A 167 -1.08 -9.67 1.77
CA ASP A 167 0.15 -10.27 2.24
C ASP A 167 0.20 -11.69 1.65
N PRO A 168 1.30 -12.08 0.97
CA PRO A 168 1.43 -13.43 0.45
C PRO A 168 1.23 -14.40 1.63
N LEU A 169 0.31 -15.33 1.46
CA LEU A 169 -0.02 -16.35 2.45
C LEU A 169 1.29 -16.95 3.00
N PRO A 170 1.48 -17.06 4.32
CA PRO A 170 2.67 -17.72 4.84
C PRO A 170 2.68 -19.18 4.36
N ASP A 171 3.75 -19.58 3.69
CA ASP A 171 3.99 -20.96 3.28
C ASP A 171 3.91 -21.87 4.52
N THR A 172 2.87 -22.72 4.57
CA THR A 172 2.70 -23.79 5.58
C THR A 172 3.15 -25.13 5.06
#